data_AF-A0AAI9N299-F1
#
_entry.id   AF-A0AAI9N299-F1
#
_cell.length_a   1.000
_cell.length_b   1.000
_cell.length_c   1.000
_cell.angle_alpha   90.00
_cell.angle_beta   90.00
_cell.angle_gamma   90.00
#
_symmetry.space_group_name_H-M   'P 1'
#
loop_
_entity.id
_entity.type
_entity.pdbx_description
1 polymer ?
#
loop_
_entity_poly.entity_id
_entity_poly.type
_entity_poly.pdbx_seq_one_letter_code
_entity_poly.pdbx_strand_id
1 'polypeptide(L)'
;MRNIAKLILPVAAVLLAGSAHADICADLRAMQQQAPSHFDGWKKDGQDSVVKGDKRGPVYLSNFMLDGAEVCTISSNSSVYSCVWRLASPADLGRAYQRMVNDIKACAPLGKEPAGIIADEPQQRSQGDLRQVTEVTGFDYADVEATVLVGQMQLTGPKGLARNELKFSFSHPQPR
;
A
#
# COMPACT_ATOMS: atom_id res chain seq x y z
N MET A 1 8.78 -31.46 -53.51
CA MET A 1 9.42 -30.34 -52.79
C MET A 1 8.44 -29.85 -51.73
N ARG A 2 8.87 -29.82 -50.46
CA ARG A 2 8.02 -29.65 -49.27
C ARG A 2 7.67 -28.17 -49.04
N ASN A 3 6.37 -27.89 -48.88
CA ASN A 3 5.82 -26.61 -48.44
C ASN A 3 6.31 -26.28 -47.02
N ILE A 4 6.82 -25.07 -46.81
CA ILE A 4 7.05 -24.50 -45.47
C ILE A 4 6.14 -23.29 -45.33
N ALA A 5 4.97 -23.51 -44.72
CA ALA A 5 4.13 -22.44 -44.22
C ALA A 5 4.83 -21.81 -43.01
N LYS A 6 5.23 -20.54 -43.12
CA LYS A 6 5.76 -19.76 -42.00
C LYS A 6 4.61 -19.47 -41.03
N LEU A 7 4.57 -20.19 -39.91
CA LEU A 7 3.81 -19.78 -38.73
C LEU A 7 4.47 -18.51 -38.17
N ILE A 8 3.76 -17.38 -38.26
CA ILE A 8 4.09 -16.17 -37.50
C ILE A 8 3.35 -16.31 -36.18
N LEU A 9 4.06 -16.63 -35.09
CA LEU A 9 3.52 -16.55 -33.74
C LEU A 9 3.37 -15.06 -33.35
N PRO A 10 2.20 -14.61 -32.89
CA PRO A 10 2.10 -13.33 -32.23
C PRO A 10 2.76 -13.46 -30.86
N VAL A 11 3.85 -12.72 -30.63
CA VAL A 11 4.38 -12.48 -29.30
C VAL A 11 3.32 -11.69 -28.55
N ALA A 12 2.54 -12.37 -27.71
CA ALA A 12 1.66 -11.72 -26.76
C ALA A 12 2.55 -10.90 -25.82
N ALA A 13 2.56 -9.58 -26.02
CA ALA A 13 3.07 -8.65 -25.04
C ALA A 13 2.16 -8.75 -23.81
N VAL A 14 2.53 -9.62 -22.87
CA VAL A 14 1.98 -9.60 -21.52
C VAL A 14 2.41 -8.28 -20.93
N LEU A 15 1.52 -7.30 -20.98
CA LEU A 15 1.61 -6.07 -20.20
C LEU A 15 1.74 -6.50 -18.74
N LEU A 16 2.96 -6.43 -18.20
CA LEU A 16 3.23 -6.50 -16.78
C LEU A 16 2.47 -5.34 -16.14
N ALA A 17 1.22 -5.60 -15.74
CA ALA A 17 0.48 -4.70 -14.87
C ALA A 17 1.37 -4.51 -13.63
N GLY A 18 1.88 -3.28 -13.47
CA GLY A 18 2.79 -2.90 -12.39
C GLY A 18 2.24 -3.43 -11.07
N SER A 19 2.95 -4.37 -10.47
CA SER A 19 2.58 -4.87 -9.16
C SER A 19 2.81 -3.75 -8.16
N ALA A 20 1.87 -3.59 -7.21
CA ALA A 20 2.00 -2.60 -6.14
C ALA A 20 3.15 -2.93 -5.16
N HIS A 21 3.84 -4.05 -5.37
CA HIS A 21 5.06 -4.48 -4.69
C HIS A 21 5.74 -5.56 -5.55
N ALA A 22 7.06 -5.73 -5.45
CA ALA A 22 7.73 -6.91 -6.01
C ALA A 22 7.62 -8.12 -5.06
N ASP A 23 7.85 -7.92 -3.76
CA ASP A 23 7.79 -8.95 -2.72
C ASP A 23 7.35 -8.33 -1.38
N ILE A 24 6.05 -8.40 -1.10
CA ILE A 24 5.49 -7.79 0.12
C ILE A 24 6.03 -8.46 1.38
N CYS A 25 6.44 -9.73 1.33
CA CYS A 25 6.98 -10.40 2.50
C CYS A 25 8.38 -9.90 2.84
N ALA A 26 9.20 -9.60 1.83
CA ALA A 26 10.47 -8.91 2.03
C ALA A 26 10.26 -7.49 2.56
N ASP A 27 9.31 -6.76 1.99
CA ASP A 27 8.98 -5.39 2.42
C ASP A 27 8.54 -5.34 3.90
N LEU A 28 7.67 -6.26 4.32
CA LEU A 28 7.21 -6.35 5.71
C LEU A 28 8.36 -6.62 6.68
N ARG A 29 9.30 -7.50 6.31
CA ARG A 29 10.49 -7.76 7.15
C ARG A 29 11.40 -6.55 7.23
N ALA A 30 11.61 -5.83 6.12
CA ALA A 30 12.39 -4.60 6.12
C ALA A 30 11.76 -3.55 7.04
N MET A 31 10.43 -3.39 7.00
CA MET A 31 9.70 -2.50 7.89
C MET A 31 9.84 -2.90 9.35
N GLN A 32 9.69 -4.20 9.67
CA GLN A 32 9.87 -4.71 11.03
C GLN A 32 11.29 -4.44 11.56
N GLN A 33 12.31 -4.54 10.71
CA GLN A 33 13.70 -4.27 11.09
C GLN A 33 13.97 -2.77 11.34
N GLN A 34 13.21 -1.89 10.69
CA GLN A 34 13.39 -0.44 10.76
C GLN A 34 12.52 0.23 11.82
N ALA A 35 11.46 -0.45 12.25
CA ALA A 35 10.53 0.01 13.26
C ALA A 35 11.19 0.38 14.60
N PRO A 36 12.20 -0.36 15.14
CA PRO A 36 12.89 0.01 16.38
C PRO A 36 13.68 1.32 16.27
N SER A 37 14.12 1.69 15.07
CA SER A 37 14.74 3.00 14.77
C SER A 37 13.72 4.04 14.32
N HIS A 38 12.43 3.79 14.51
CA HIS A 38 11.35 4.69 14.12
C HIS A 38 11.43 5.16 12.66
N PHE A 39 11.92 4.29 11.77
CA PHE A 39 12.14 4.61 10.36
C PHE A 39 13.03 5.84 10.11
N ASP A 40 13.87 6.25 11.07
CA ASP A 40 14.70 7.45 10.95
C ASP A 40 15.62 7.41 9.72
N GLY A 41 16.21 6.24 9.44
CA GLY A 41 17.05 6.03 8.25
C GLY A 41 16.29 6.07 6.92
N TRP A 42 14.95 6.01 6.97
CA TRP A 42 14.10 6.10 5.78
C TRP A 42 13.54 7.49 5.54
N LYS A 43 13.69 8.43 6.48
CA LYS A 43 13.27 9.80 6.26
C LYS A 43 14.16 10.44 5.19
N LYS A 44 13.53 11.12 4.23
CA LYS A 44 14.25 11.92 3.24
C LYS A 44 14.90 13.12 3.94
N ASP A 45 16.11 13.48 3.53
CA ASP A 45 16.77 14.70 4.02
C ASP A 45 16.36 15.94 3.21
N GLY A 46 16.47 17.13 3.81
CA GLY A 46 16.32 18.42 3.13
C GLY A 46 15.03 19.20 3.43
N GLN A 47 14.89 20.40 2.87
CA GLN A 47 13.79 21.32 3.16
C GLN A 47 12.41 20.81 2.69
N ASP A 48 12.39 19.94 1.67
CA ASP A 48 11.17 19.33 1.12
C ASP A 48 10.85 17.96 1.76
N SER A 49 11.56 17.57 2.81
CA SER A 49 11.34 16.29 3.50
C SER A 49 10.05 16.26 4.32
N VAL A 50 9.46 17.43 4.59
CA VAL A 50 8.28 17.56 5.45
C VAL A 50 7.10 18.06 4.63
N VAL A 51 6.08 17.21 4.51
CA VAL A 51 4.74 17.63 4.11
C VAL A 51 4.05 18.17 5.36
N LYS A 52 3.65 19.44 5.36
CA LYS A 52 2.85 20.01 6.46
C LYS A 52 1.53 19.23 6.55
N GLY A 53 1.43 18.33 7.53
CA GLY A 53 0.22 17.58 7.80
C GLY A 53 -0.84 18.49 8.42
N ASP A 54 -2.06 18.46 7.89
CA ASP A 54 -3.19 19.16 8.50
C ASP A 54 -3.44 18.62 9.93
N LYS A 55 -3.17 19.48 10.92
CA LYS A 55 -3.51 19.33 12.35
C LYS A 55 -2.88 18.16 13.14
N ARG A 56 -2.09 17.26 12.53
CA ARG A 56 -1.50 16.06 13.17
C ARG A 56 0.04 16.08 13.32
N GLY A 57 0.66 17.23 13.06
CA GLY A 57 2.12 17.38 13.04
C GLY A 57 2.74 17.11 11.66
N PRO A 58 4.06 17.27 11.52
CA PRO A 58 4.77 17.10 10.25
C PRO A 58 4.68 15.65 9.75
N VAL A 59 4.43 15.42 8.46
CA VAL A 59 4.56 14.11 7.83
C VAL A 59 5.84 14.10 7.02
N TYR A 60 6.70 13.11 7.22
CA TYR A 60 7.98 13.03 6.53
C TYR A 60 7.84 12.22 5.24
N LEU A 61 8.44 12.67 4.15
CA LEU A 61 8.61 11.84 2.94
C LEU A 61 9.65 10.75 3.22
N SER A 62 9.42 9.56 2.70
CA SER A 62 10.37 8.45 2.76
C SER A 62 11.30 8.45 1.54
N ASN A 63 12.57 8.11 1.74
CA ASN A 63 13.50 7.77 0.67
C ASN A 63 13.40 6.28 0.26
N PHE A 64 12.82 5.45 1.12
CA PHE A 64 12.47 4.06 0.85
C PHE A 64 11.06 4.03 0.27
N MET A 65 10.94 3.58 -0.98
CA MET A 65 9.68 3.52 -1.72
C MET A 65 9.33 2.07 -2.01
N LEU A 66 8.09 1.69 -1.73
CA LEU A 66 7.57 0.41 -2.23
C LEU A 66 7.32 0.52 -3.74
N ASP A 67 7.52 -0.59 -4.45
CA ASP A 67 7.45 -0.60 -5.91
C ASP A 67 6.11 -0.09 -6.44
N GLY A 68 6.19 0.85 -7.38
CA GLY A 68 5.03 1.49 -7.99
C GLY A 68 4.29 2.49 -7.10
N ALA A 69 4.69 2.69 -5.84
CA ALA A 69 4.05 3.68 -4.98
C ALA A 69 4.30 5.10 -5.52
N GLU A 70 3.27 5.94 -5.52
CA GLU A 70 3.41 7.36 -5.87
C GLU A 70 4.14 8.12 -4.77
N VAL A 71 3.86 7.76 -3.52
CA VAL A 71 4.47 8.39 -2.35
C VAL A 71 4.50 7.41 -1.17
N CYS A 72 5.59 7.44 -0.42
CA CYS A 72 5.69 6.83 0.89
C CYS A 72 6.04 7.89 1.95
N THR A 73 5.41 7.79 3.11
CA THR A 73 5.53 8.75 4.20
C THR A 73 5.70 8.09 5.55
N ILE A 74 6.25 8.86 6.49
CA ILE A 74 6.43 8.50 7.89
C ILE A 74 5.68 9.53 8.74
N SER A 75 4.88 9.07 9.70
CA SER A 75 4.10 9.94 10.59
C SER A 75 4.98 10.84 11.47
N SER A 76 4.41 11.89 12.04
CA SER A 76 5.12 12.86 12.89
C SER A 76 5.83 12.23 14.09
N ASN A 77 5.16 11.29 14.75
CA ASN A 77 5.69 10.49 15.85
C ASN A 77 6.51 9.28 15.37
N SER A 78 6.74 9.14 14.06
CA SER A 78 7.60 8.12 13.46
C SER A 78 7.18 6.67 13.76
N SER A 79 5.90 6.47 14.12
CA SER A 79 5.33 5.18 14.47
C SER A 79 4.63 4.51 13.29
N VAL A 80 4.42 5.22 12.18
CA VAL A 80 3.70 4.70 11.01
C VAL A 80 4.47 5.02 9.74
N TYR A 81 4.79 3.98 8.98
CA TYR A 81 5.19 4.06 7.58
C TYR A 81 3.98 3.80 6.69
N SER A 82 3.79 4.56 5.61
CA SER A 82 2.64 4.41 4.72
C SER A 82 3.00 4.68 3.28
N CYS A 83 2.46 3.89 2.35
CA CYS A 83 2.60 4.12 0.92
C CYS A 83 1.24 4.22 0.24
N VAL A 84 1.17 5.01 -0.84
CA VAL A 84 -0.05 5.23 -1.62
C VAL A 84 0.23 4.98 -3.10
N TRP A 85 -0.68 4.26 -3.76
CA TRP A 85 -0.71 4.08 -5.20
C TRP A 85 -1.99 4.70 -5.76
N ARG A 86 -1.91 5.30 -6.95
CA ARG A 86 -3.09 5.71 -7.72
C ARG A 86 -3.29 4.79 -8.92
N LEU A 87 -4.49 4.24 -9.01
CA LEU A 87 -4.85 3.24 -10.01
C LEU A 87 -5.80 3.86 -11.05
N ALA A 88 -5.61 3.46 -12.32
CA ALA A 88 -6.35 4.04 -13.43
C ALA A 88 -7.85 3.75 -13.35
N SER A 89 -8.23 2.57 -12.83
CA SER A 89 -9.63 2.14 -12.76
C SER A 89 -9.99 1.48 -11.43
N PRO A 90 -11.29 1.45 -11.06
CA PRO A 90 -11.79 0.66 -9.93
C PRO A 90 -11.43 -0.83 -10.03
N ALA A 91 -11.43 -1.39 -11.25
CA ALA A 91 -11.10 -2.79 -11.46
C ALA A 91 -9.62 -3.09 -11.15
N ASP A 92 -8.71 -2.19 -11.52
CA ASP A 92 -7.28 -2.32 -11.20
C ASP A 92 -7.04 -2.17 -9.69
N LEU A 93 -7.74 -1.22 -9.05
CA LEU A 93 -7.70 -1.04 -7.61
C LEU A 93 -8.15 -2.30 -6.87
N GLY A 94 -9.31 -2.87 -7.23
CA GLY A 94 -9.82 -4.08 -6.60
C GLY A 94 -8.87 -5.27 -6.73
N ARG A 95 -8.24 -5.45 -7.91
CA ARG A 95 -7.23 -6.51 -8.11
C ARG A 95 -5.97 -6.26 -7.29
N ALA A 96 -5.46 -5.03 -7.26
CA ALA A 96 -4.26 -4.69 -6.50
C ALA A 96 -4.47 -4.85 -4.99
N TYR A 97 -5.63 -4.41 -4.48
CA TYR A 97 -6.04 -4.57 -3.09
C TYR A 97 -6.12 -6.04 -2.69
N GLN A 98 -6.88 -6.86 -3.42
CA GLN A 98 -7.03 -8.29 -3.10
C GLN A 98 -5.71 -9.04 -3.19
N ARG A 99 -4.88 -8.71 -4.19
CA ARG A 99 -3.54 -9.30 -4.31
C ARG A 99 -2.67 -8.99 -3.11
N MET A 100 -2.55 -7.71 -2.73
CA MET A 100 -1.74 -7.31 -1.58
C MET A 100 -2.23 -7.96 -0.28
N VAL A 101 -3.54 -8.01 -0.05
CA VAL A 101 -4.15 -8.71 1.10
C VAL A 101 -3.80 -10.19 1.11
N ASN A 102 -3.93 -10.87 -0.02
CA ASN A 102 -3.64 -12.31 -0.12
C ASN A 102 -2.14 -12.61 0.03
N ASP A 103 -1.28 -11.76 -0.55
CA ASP A 103 0.17 -11.91 -0.47
C ASP A 103 0.64 -11.71 0.98
N ILE A 104 0.08 -10.75 1.74
CA ILE A 104 0.36 -10.59 3.19
C ILE A 104 -0.08 -11.82 3.99
N LYS A 105 -1.29 -12.35 3.72
CA LYS A 105 -1.77 -13.58 4.38
C LYS A 105 -0.86 -14.78 4.13
N ALA A 106 -0.21 -14.81 2.97
CA ALA A 106 0.69 -15.90 2.58
C ALA A 106 2.11 -15.73 3.15
N CYS A 107 2.46 -14.57 3.69
CA CYS A 107 3.76 -14.37 4.32
C CYS A 107 3.93 -15.22 5.57
N ALA A 108 5.17 -15.61 5.84
CA ALA A 108 5.53 -16.12 7.16
C ALA A 108 5.25 -15.05 8.24
N PRO A 109 4.92 -15.46 9.47
CA PRO A 109 4.83 -14.57 10.62
C PRO A 109 6.02 -13.60 10.74
N LEU A 110 5.75 -12.38 11.20
CA LEU A 110 6.82 -11.42 11.52
C LEU A 110 7.55 -11.77 12.82
N GLY A 111 6.84 -12.38 13.76
CA GLY A 111 7.41 -12.97 14.97
C GLY A 111 7.20 -14.48 15.02
N LYS A 112 6.76 -14.96 16.17
CA LYS A 112 6.40 -16.36 16.45
C LYS A 112 4.95 -16.65 16.05
N GLU A 113 4.07 -15.67 16.20
CA GLU A 113 2.62 -15.86 16.02
C GLU A 113 2.15 -15.32 14.66
N PRO A 114 1.19 -16.00 14.00
CA PRO A 114 0.56 -15.46 12.80
C PRO A 114 -0.28 -14.22 13.14
N ALA A 115 -0.48 -13.35 12.15
CA ALA A 115 -1.29 -12.16 12.35
C ALA A 115 -2.76 -12.48 12.62
N GLY A 116 -3.37 -11.77 13.57
CA GLY A 116 -4.82 -11.65 13.63
C GLY A 116 -5.34 -10.83 12.46
N ILE A 117 -6.41 -11.27 11.79
CA ILE A 117 -7.01 -10.52 10.67
C ILE A 117 -8.15 -9.65 11.20
N ILE A 118 -8.08 -8.35 10.90
CA ILE A 118 -9.11 -7.36 11.20
C ILE A 118 -9.70 -6.92 9.87
N ALA A 119 -10.90 -7.38 9.51
CA ALA A 119 -11.53 -6.96 8.25
C ALA A 119 -12.79 -6.15 8.58
N ASP A 120 -12.81 -4.89 8.14
CA ASP A 120 -13.99 -4.04 8.26
C ASP A 120 -14.90 -4.25 7.06
N GLU A 121 -16.21 -4.13 7.27
CA GLU A 121 -17.15 -4.07 6.16
C GLU A 121 -16.87 -2.83 5.29
N PRO A 122 -16.99 -2.94 3.96
CA PRO A 122 -16.84 -1.78 3.06
C PRO A 122 -17.76 -0.62 3.49
N GLN A 123 -17.16 0.52 3.77
CA GLN A 123 -17.88 1.74 4.14
C GLN A 123 -18.17 2.56 2.89
N GLN A 124 -19.43 2.99 2.75
CA GLN A 124 -19.82 3.97 1.74
C GLN A 124 -20.27 5.27 2.39
N ARG A 125 -19.73 6.39 1.93
CA ARG A 125 -20.14 7.75 2.32
C ARG A 125 -20.56 8.52 1.08
N SER A 126 -21.65 9.26 1.18
CA SER A 126 -22.12 10.14 0.11
C SER A 126 -22.44 11.52 0.67
N GLN A 127 -22.06 12.58 -0.05
CA GLN A 127 -22.38 13.96 0.27
C GLN A 127 -22.63 14.75 -1.02
N GLY A 128 -23.91 15.04 -1.31
CA GLY A 128 -24.30 15.56 -2.62
C GLY A 128 -23.91 14.58 -3.75
N ASP A 129 -23.25 15.08 -4.78
CA ASP A 129 -22.74 14.28 -5.91
C ASP A 129 -21.43 13.54 -5.59
N LEU A 130 -20.84 13.78 -4.41
CA LEU A 130 -19.63 13.09 -3.98
C LEU A 130 -20.01 11.72 -3.41
N ARG A 131 -19.37 10.66 -3.92
CA ARG A 131 -19.46 9.30 -3.39
C ARG A 131 -18.06 8.78 -3.10
N GLN A 132 -17.87 8.27 -1.90
CA GLN A 132 -16.64 7.63 -1.44
C GLN A 132 -16.96 6.21 -0.98
N VAL A 133 -16.23 5.23 -1.49
CA VAL A 133 -16.25 3.84 -1.02
C VAL A 133 -14.88 3.52 -0.46
N THR A 134 -14.81 2.98 0.75
CA THR A 134 -13.56 2.65 1.44
C THR A 134 -13.66 1.24 2.00
N GLU A 135 -12.61 0.45 1.85
CA GLU A 135 -12.49 -0.88 2.46
C GLU A 135 -11.09 -1.02 3.06
N VAL A 136 -10.98 -1.64 4.23
CA VAL A 136 -9.71 -1.82 4.94
C VAL A 136 -9.61 -3.24 5.49
N THR A 137 -8.48 -3.87 5.24
CA THR A 137 -8.04 -5.10 5.92
C THR A 137 -6.80 -4.78 6.75
N GLY A 138 -6.87 -5.10 8.03
CA GLY A 138 -5.78 -5.05 8.99
C GLY A 138 -5.22 -6.43 9.32
N PHE A 139 -3.95 -6.44 9.69
CA PHE A 139 -3.19 -7.59 10.17
C PHE A 139 -2.48 -7.18 11.45
N ASP A 140 -2.86 -7.81 12.56
CA ASP A 140 -2.33 -7.52 13.89
C ASP A 140 -1.28 -8.57 14.28
N TYR A 141 -0.02 -8.16 14.30
CA TYR A 141 1.14 -8.95 14.73
C TYR A 141 1.45 -8.60 16.18
N ALA A 142 0.63 -9.11 17.09
CA ALA A 142 0.64 -8.74 18.51
C ALA A 142 1.98 -9.00 19.20
N ASP A 143 2.67 -10.09 18.83
CA ASP A 143 3.92 -10.53 19.46
C ASP A 143 5.15 -9.66 19.13
N VAL A 144 5.06 -8.89 18.04
CA VAL A 144 6.06 -7.89 17.64
C VAL A 144 5.51 -6.46 17.70
N GLU A 145 4.34 -6.29 18.32
CA GLU A 145 3.64 -5.02 18.49
C GLU A 145 3.53 -4.23 17.17
N ALA A 146 3.16 -4.91 16.09
CA ALA A 146 3.03 -4.29 14.78
C ALA A 146 1.63 -4.50 14.19
N THR A 147 1.11 -3.49 13.51
CA THR A 147 -0.14 -3.59 12.74
C THR A 147 0.11 -3.18 11.31
N VAL A 148 -0.39 -3.97 10.37
CA VAL A 148 -0.38 -3.66 8.94
C VAL A 148 -1.80 -3.38 8.48
N LEU A 149 -2.01 -2.30 7.75
CA LEU A 149 -3.31 -1.95 7.16
C LEU A 149 -3.17 -1.84 5.64
N VAL A 150 -4.04 -2.53 4.92
CA VAL A 150 -4.25 -2.36 3.49
C VAL A 150 -5.63 -1.75 3.31
N GLY A 151 -5.71 -0.58 2.68
CA GLY A 151 -6.95 0.13 2.43
C GLY A 151 -7.11 0.45 0.95
N GLN A 152 -8.32 0.34 0.44
CA GLN A 152 -8.69 0.88 -0.86
C GLN A 152 -9.74 1.99 -0.72
N MET A 153 -9.61 3.03 -1.54
CA MET A 153 -10.56 4.14 -1.59
C MET A 153 -10.91 4.46 -3.05
N GLN A 154 -12.21 4.50 -3.33
CA GLN A 154 -12.77 5.02 -4.58
C GLN A 154 -13.51 6.31 -4.28
N LEU A 155 -13.14 7.39 -4.94
CA LEU A 155 -13.81 8.68 -4.86
C LEU A 155 -14.35 9.03 -6.25
N THR A 156 -15.64 9.26 -6.34
CA THR A 156 -16.31 9.77 -7.55
C THR A 156 -17.06 11.04 -7.22
N GLY A 157 -17.06 12.02 -8.11
CA GLY A 157 -17.71 13.30 -7.86
C GLY A 157 -18.01 14.12 -9.12
N PRO A 158 -18.47 15.37 -8.94
CA PRO A 158 -18.85 16.23 -10.05
C PRO A 158 -17.66 16.54 -10.96
N LYS A 159 -17.96 16.94 -12.22
CA LYS A 159 -16.96 17.30 -13.24
C LYS A 159 -15.98 16.16 -13.59
N GLY A 160 -16.40 14.91 -13.46
CA GLY A 160 -15.56 13.76 -13.79
C GLY A 160 -14.46 13.47 -12.76
N LEU A 161 -14.59 13.99 -11.53
CA LEU A 161 -13.68 13.60 -10.44
C LEU A 161 -13.77 12.08 -10.23
N ALA A 162 -12.67 11.39 -10.45
CA ALA A 162 -12.49 9.98 -10.16
C ALA A 162 -11.09 9.76 -9.58
N ARG A 163 -11.00 9.14 -8.40
CA ARG A 163 -9.73 8.82 -7.75
C ARG A 163 -9.81 7.42 -7.17
N ASN A 164 -8.88 6.55 -7.55
CA ASN A 164 -8.77 5.19 -7.05
C ASN A 164 -7.43 5.05 -6.34
N GLU A 165 -7.45 4.91 -5.03
CA GLU A 165 -6.23 4.85 -4.23
C GLU A 165 -6.13 3.54 -3.47
N LEU A 166 -4.98 2.91 -3.57
CA LEU A 166 -4.54 1.86 -2.66
C LEU A 166 -3.62 2.50 -1.63
N LYS A 167 -3.79 2.14 -0.36
CA LYS A 167 -2.93 2.56 0.71
C LYS A 167 -2.46 1.35 1.49
N PHE A 168 -1.16 1.30 1.76
CA PHE A 168 -0.53 0.37 2.67
C PHE A 168 -0.01 1.16 3.86
N SER A 169 -0.16 0.64 5.09
CA SER A 169 0.44 1.23 6.29
C SER A 169 1.02 0.14 7.16
N PHE A 170 2.22 0.37 7.69
CA PHE A 170 2.83 -0.42 8.75
C PHE A 170 2.97 0.48 9.96
N SER A 171 2.44 0.06 11.11
CA SER A 171 2.55 0.79 12.36
C SER A 171 3.20 -0.05 13.43
N HIS A 172 4.14 0.56 14.15
CA HIS A 172 4.76 0.04 15.35
C HIS A 172 4.73 1.15 16.40
N PRO A 173 3.94 1.01 17.48
CA PRO A 173 3.82 2.04 18.50
C PRO A 173 5.19 2.35 19.11
N GLN A 174 5.44 3.63 19.45
CA GLN A 174 6.56 3.92 20.34
C GLN A 174 6.22 3.42 21.74
N PRO A 175 7.18 2.84 22.48
CA PRO A 175 6.97 2.51 23.89
C PRO A 175 6.55 3.77 24.64
N ARG A 176 5.50 3.65 25.46
CA ARG A 176 4.95 4.76 26.26
C ARG A 176 5.88 5.19 27.39
#